data_AF-A0A7Y2DSE9-F1
#
_entry.id   AF-A0A7Y2DSE9-F1
#
_cell.length_a   1.000
_cell.length_b   1.000
_cell.length_c   1.000
_cell.angle_alpha   90.00
_cell.angle_beta   90.00
_cell.angle_gamma   90.00
#
_symmetry.space_group_name_H-M   'P 1'
#
loop_
_entity.id
_entity.type
_entity.pdbx_description
1 polymer ?
#
loop_
_entity_poly.entity_id
_entity_poly.type
_entity_poly.pdbx_seq_one_letter_code
_entity_poly.pdbx_strand_id
1 'polypeptide(L)'
;MAKIIMQGPKGHQWRDINVCNSVGKGGFNARADVMVVQALMHYALPRLPYFHSTAFPMPNGNADEQFVRNIVKFQRYLRKNNRRVSVDGRIDPAKGMQAGRRKNLYWTIQQLNSLASDKWILLNNMNVEDQDGFIDELRRLYPQVDAILAGTAVGSLSLALA
;
A
#
# COMPACT_ATOMS: atom_id res chain seq x y z
N MET A 1 7.71 -4.14 -10.89
CA MET A 1 6.30 -3.71 -10.92
C MET A 1 5.65 -4.12 -9.60
N ALA A 2 4.77 -3.30 -9.01
CA ALA A 2 4.11 -3.59 -7.73
C ALA A 2 3.49 -5.00 -7.70
N LYS A 3 3.45 -5.60 -6.51
CA LYS A 3 3.11 -7.01 -6.34
C LYS A 3 2.42 -7.28 -5.01
N ILE A 4 1.66 -8.36 -4.96
CA ILE A 4 1.16 -8.91 -3.69
C ILE A 4 2.27 -9.74 -3.05
N ILE A 5 2.48 -9.57 -1.74
CA ILE A 5 3.42 -10.34 -0.94
C ILE A 5 2.72 -10.94 0.27
N MET A 6 3.20 -12.09 0.73
CA MET A 6 2.77 -12.65 2.02
C MET A 6 3.61 -12.04 3.14
N GLN A 7 2.96 -11.61 4.22
CA GLN A 7 3.59 -11.10 5.44
C GLN A 7 3.05 -11.86 6.66
N GLY A 8 3.82 -11.90 7.75
CA GLY A 8 3.43 -12.56 9.01
C GLY A 8 4.22 -13.83 9.35
N PRO A 9 4.09 -14.34 10.59
CA PRO A 9 4.72 -15.59 11.02
C PRO A 9 4.11 -16.80 10.29
N LYS A 10 4.86 -17.90 10.21
CA LYS A 10 4.36 -19.16 9.62
C LYS A 10 3.07 -19.58 10.34
N GLY A 11 1.97 -19.74 9.58
CA GLY A 11 0.65 -20.10 10.10
C GLY A 11 -0.35 -18.94 10.22
N HIS A 12 0.11 -17.68 10.21
CA HIS A 12 -0.74 -16.50 10.18
C HIS A 12 -0.19 -15.51 9.15
N GLN A 13 -0.33 -15.86 7.87
CA GLN A 13 0.10 -15.01 6.76
C GLN A 13 -1.08 -14.21 6.20
N TRP A 14 -0.85 -12.94 5.91
CA TRP A 14 -1.80 -12.07 5.20
C TRP A 14 -1.16 -11.51 3.93
N ARG A 15 -2.00 -11.08 2.98
CA ARG A 15 -1.56 -10.49 1.71
C ARG A 15 -1.42 -8.98 1.87
N ASP A 16 -0.23 -8.46 1.57
CA ASP A 16 0.05 -7.04 1.47
C ASP A 16 0.40 -6.64 0.04
N ILE A 17 -0.02 -5.46 -0.38
CA ILE A 17 0.46 -4.84 -1.62
C ILE A 17 1.80 -4.16 -1.35
N ASN A 18 2.82 -4.47 -2.16
CA ASN A 18 4.13 -3.85 -2.08
C ASN A 18 4.53 -3.22 -3.42
N VAL A 19 5.32 -2.16 -3.37
CA VAL A 19 5.92 -1.52 -4.55
C VAL A 19 7.24 -2.21 -4.89
N CYS A 20 7.62 -2.23 -6.17
CA CYS A 20 8.94 -2.75 -6.56
C CYS A 20 10.04 -1.69 -6.50
N ASN A 21 9.69 -0.45 -6.84
CA ASN A 21 10.60 0.68 -6.78
C ASN A 21 10.05 1.76 -5.85
N SER A 22 10.94 2.63 -5.39
CA SER A 22 10.56 3.77 -4.58
C SER A 22 9.66 4.75 -5.34
N VAL A 23 8.61 5.21 -4.67
CA VAL A 23 7.58 6.11 -5.20
C VAL A 23 7.60 7.43 -4.43
N GLY A 24 7.38 8.55 -5.11
CA GLY A 24 7.37 9.90 -4.54
C GLY A 24 8.69 10.65 -4.73
N LYS A 25 9.05 11.50 -3.75
CA LYS A 25 10.19 12.42 -3.81
C LYS A 25 11.51 11.66 -4.00
N GLY A 26 12.21 11.94 -5.10
CA GLY A 26 13.48 11.28 -5.43
C GLY A 26 13.36 9.75 -5.63
N GLY A 27 12.15 9.24 -5.83
CA GLY A 27 11.89 7.85 -6.18
C GLY A 27 12.06 7.58 -7.68
N PHE A 28 12.08 6.31 -8.06
CA PHE A 28 12.10 5.89 -9.45
C PHE A 28 10.77 6.21 -10.15
N ASN A 29 9.66 6.23 -9.40
CA ASN A 29 8.33 6.60 -9.90
C ASN A 29 7.88 5.79 -11.12
N ALA A 30 8.12 4.48 -11.10
CA ALA A 30 7.53 3.59 -12.10
C ALA A 30 6.01 3.77 -12.12
N ARG A 31 5.43 4.02 -13.29
CA ARG A 31 4.00 4.31 -13.48
C ARG A 31 3.09 3.33 -12.73
N ALA A 32 3.41 2.03 -12.81
CA ALA A 32 2.65 0.99 -12.13
C ALA A 32 2.73 1.06 -10.60
N ASP A 33 3.92 1.31 -10.04
CA ASP A 33 4.10 1.48 -8.59
C ASP A 33 3.37 2.75 -8.09
N VAL A 34 3.45 3.85 -8.86
CA VAL A 34 2.74 5.10 -8.56
C VAL A 34 1.23 4.89 -8.55
N MET A 35 0.68 4.23 -9.57
CA MET A 35 -0.76 3.99 -9.72
C MET A 35 -1.32 3.15 -8.56
N VAL A 36 -0.58 2.13 -8.13
CA VAL A 36 -0.95 1.31 -6.96
C VAL A 36 -0.98 2.13 -5.68
N VAL A 37 0.03 2.98 -5.44
CA VAL A 37 0.06 3.85 -4.26
C VAL A 37 -1.08 4.88 -4.31
N GLN A 38 -1.33 5.50 -5.46
CA GLN A 38 -2.46 6.42 -5.64
C GLN A 38 -3.80 5.74 -5.31
N ALA A 39 -3.99 4.50 -5.79
CA ALA A 39 -5.22 3.75 -5.55
C ALA A 39 -5.39 3.39 -4.07
N LEU A 40 -4.33 2.94 -3.40
CA LEU A 40 -4.35 2.69 -1.95
C LEU A 40 -4.68 3.95 -1.16
N MET A 41 -4.08 5.09 -1.49
CA MET A 41 -4.36 6.36 -0.82
C MET A 41 -5.78 6.83 -1.06
N HIS A 42 -6.26 6.77 -2.30
CA HIS A 42 -7.64 7.11 -2.66
C HIS A 42 -8.64 6.19 -1.98
N TYR A 43 -8.31 4.91 -1.80
CA TYR A 43 -9.17 3.96 -1.13
C TYR A 43 -9.19 4.19 0.39
N ALA A 44 -8.03 4.23 1.05
CA ALA A 44 -7.94 4.17 2.51
C ALA A 44 -8.17 5.51 3.22
N LEU A 45 -7.70 6.62 2.63
CA LEU A 45 -7.55 7.89 3.37
C LEU A 45 -8.79 8.80 3.43
N PRO A 46 -9.68 8.90 2.41
CA PRO A 46 -10.73 9.94 2.39
C PRO A 46 -11.70 9.93 3.58
N ARG A 47 -11.87 8.80 4.26
CA ARG A 47 -12.77 8.68 5.42
C ARG A 47 -12.15 9.12 6.75
N LEU A 48 -10.84 9.24 6.79
CA LEU A 48 -10.15 9.69 8.00
C LEU A 48 -10.35 11.21 8.13
N PRO A 49 -10.79 11.74 9.29
CA PRO A 49 -11.06 13.16 9.47
C PRO A 49 -9.88 14.07 9.10
N TYR A 50 -8.65 13.59 9.28
CA TYR A 50 -7.42 14.31 8.93
C TYR A 50 -7.27 14.61 7.42
N PHE A 51 -8.00 13.87 6.58
CA PHE A 51 -7.90 13.95 5.12
C PHE A 51 -9.18 14.43 4.44
N HIS A 52 -10.22 14.82 5.17
CA HIS A 52 -11.54 15.16 4.61
C HIS A 52 -11.49 16.22 3.48
N SER A 53 -10.58 17.20 3.58
CA SER A 53 -10.37 18.24 2.55
C SER A 53 -9.24 17.95 1.56
N THR A 54 -8.73 16.72 1.55
CA THR A 54 -7.59 16.32 0.69
C THR A 54 -8.12 15.72 -0.60
N ALA A 55 -7.74 16.30 -1.73
CA ALA A 55 -8.00 15.68 -3.01
C ALA A 55 -7.07 14.47 -3.21
N PHE A 56 -7.67 13.32 -3.50
CA PHE A 56 -6.99 12.13 -4.01
C PHE A 56 -7.48 11.91 -5.44
N PRO A 57 -6.74 12.36 -6.47
CA PRO A 57 -7.13 12.15 -7.85
C PRO A 57 -7.22 10.66 -8.21
N MET A 58 -7.98 10.34 -9.25
CA MET A 58 -8.05 8.97 -9.76
C MET A 58 -6.65 8.46 -10.15
N PRO A 59 -6.33 7.18 -9.87
CA PRO A 59 -5.00 6.63 -10.14
C PRO A 59 -4.66 6.69 -11.64
N ASN A 60 -3.60 7.43 -11.97
CA ASN A 60 -3.13 7.66 -13.34
C ASN A 60 -1.64 7.30 -13.55
N GLY A 61 -0.92 7.01 -12.46
CA GLY A 61 0.49 6.64 -12.49
C GLY A 61 1.47 7.82 -12.65
N ASN A 62 0.99 9.06 -12.59
CA ASN A 62 1.83 10.26 -12.63
C ASN A 62 2.20 10.71 -11.20
N ALA A 63 3.49 10.77 -10.90
CA ALA A 63 4.00 11.21 -9.59
C ALA A 63 4.14 12.74 -9.54
N ASP A 64 3.02 13.46 -9.64
CA ASP A 64 3.00 14.92 -9.59
C ASP A 64 3.28 15.49 -8.18
N GLU A 65 3.41 16.81 -8.10
CA GLU A 65 3.69 17.50 -6.84
C GLU A 65 2.57 17.31 -5.80
N GLN A 66 1.31 17.23 -6.24
CA GLN A 66 0.18 17.00 -5.35
C GLN A 66 0.22 15.61 -4.74
N PHE A 67 0.58 14.59 -5.52
CA PHE A 67 0.77 13.23 -5.05
C PHE A 67 1.89 13.15 -4.01
N VAL A 68 3.04 13.80 -4.25
CA VAL A 68 4.12 13.87 -3.26
C VAL A 68 3.67 14.59 -1.98
N ARG A 69 2.93 15.70 -2.09
CA ARG A 69 2.33 16.40 -0.93
C ARG A 69 1.41 15.48 -0.14
N ASN A 70 0.59 14.67 -0.82
CA ASN A 70 -0.29 13.70 -0.17
C ASN A 70 0.52 12.63 0.57
N ILE A 71 1.64 12.13 0.03
CA ILE A 71 2.53 11.18 0.72
C ILE A 71 3.08 11.83 2.00
N VAL A 72 3.60 13.05 1.92
CA VAL A 72 4.12 13.77 3.10
C VAL A 72 3.02 13.97 4.14
N LYS A 73 1.81 14.36 3.72
CA LYS A 73 0.67 14.52 4.61
C LYS A 73 0.31 13.21 5.32
N PHE A 74 0.34 12.10 4.58
CA PHE A 74 0.12 10.77 5.15
C PHE A 74 1.20 10.37 6.17
N GLN A 75 2.47 10.57 5.85
CA GLN A 75 3.57 10.30 6.77
C GLN A 75 3.49 11.16 8.05
N ARG A 76 3.08 12.43 7.94
CA ARG A 76 2.82 13.31 9.10
C ARG A 76 1.65 12.80 9.94
N TYR A 77 0.57 12.36 9.31
CA TYR A 77 -0.56 11.73 10.01
C TYR A 77 -0.10 10.51 10.81
N LEU A 78 0.70 9.62 10.22
CA LEU A 78 1.24 8.44 10.91
C LEU A 78 2.08 8.84 12.12
N ARG A 79 2.97 9.84 11.97
CA ARG A 79 3.78 10.37 13.07
C ARG A 79 2.93 10.95 14.21
N LYS A 80 1.86 11.68 13.87
CA LYS A 80 0.92 12.24 14.86
C LYS A 80 0.23 11.14 15.67
N ASN A 81 0.01 9.98 15.06
CA ASN A 81 -0.59 8.80 15.70
C ASN A 81 0.48 7.83 16.26
N ASN A 82 1.64 8.35 16.69
CA ASN A 82 2.74 7.59 17.30
C ASN A 82 3.34 6.46 16.44
N ARG A 83 3.06 6.43 15.13
CA ARG A 83 3.72 5.48 14.21
C ARG A 83 5.08 6.03 13.81
N ARG A 84 6.11 5.20 13.98
CA ARG A 84 7.49 5.56 13.65
C ARG A 84 7.74 5.35 12.15
N VAL A 85 7.46 6.35 11.33
CA VAL A 85 7.78 6.35 9.88
C VAL A 85 8.68 7.53 9.51
N SER A 86 9.31 7.49 8.34
CA SER A 86 9.98 8.67 7.76
C SER A 86 8.94 9.70 7.27
N VAL A 87 9.32 10.98 7.23
CA VAL A 87 8.51 12.08 6.68
C VAL A 87 9.33 12.81 5.62
N ASP A 88 9.47 12.17 4.46
CA ASP A 88 10.34 12.58 3.35
C ASP A 88 9.61 12.68 2.00
N GLY A 89 8.34 12.29 1.95
CA GLY A 89 7.55 12.24 0.71
C GLY A 89 7.89 11.05 -0.19
N ARG A 90 8.56 10.03 0.34
CA ARG A 90 8.96 8.81 -0.39
C ARG A 90 8.37 7.56 0.26
N ILE A 91 7.91 6.64 -0.57
CA ILE A 91 7.43 5.32 -0.18
C ILE A 91 8.37 4.29 -0.79
N ASP A 92 9.07 3.56 0.07
CA ASP A 92 10.03 2.53 -0.34
C ASP A 92 9.41 1.12 -0.31
N PRO A 93 9.91 0.20 -1.15
CA PRO A 93 9.56 -1.21 -1.09
C PRO A 93 9.81 -1.80 0.30
N ALA A 94 8.82 -2.47 0.87
CA ALA A 94 8.98 -3.16 2.14
C ALA A 94 9.92 -4.37 1.97
N LYS A 95 10.97 -4.44 2.78
CA LYS A 95 11.91 -5.58 2.90
C LYS A 95 11.81 -6.18 4.30
N GLY A 96 10.72 -6.89 4.57
CA GLY A 96 10.37 -7.40 5.90
C GLY A 96 9.55 -6.40 6.72
N MET A 97 9.43 -6.60 8.04
CA MET A 97 8.56 -5.79 8.91
C MET A 97 9.11 -4.39 9.25
N GLN A 98 10.41 -4.13 9.08
CA GLN A 98 11.05 -2.87 9.49
C GLN A 98 11.90 -2.25 8.39
N ALA A 99 11.90 -0.90 8.36
CA ALA A 99 12.52 -0.09 7.32
C ALA A 99 14.03 0.14 7.47
N GLY A 100 14.61 -0.19 8.62
CA GLY A 100 16.04 0.01 8.84
C GLY A 100 16.61 -0.75 10.03
N ARG A 101 17.94 -0.96 10.00
CA ARG A 101 18.69 -1.70 11.05
C ARG A 101 18.88 -0.93 12.36
N ARG A 102 18.63 0.39 12.41
CA ARG A 102 19.02 1.24 13.57
C ARG A 102 17.91 2.01 14.27
N LYS A 103 16.67 2.00 13.81
CA LYS A 103 15.55 2.68 14.48
C LYS A 103 14.29 1.93 14.07
N ASN A 104 13.45 1.52 15.04
CA ASN A 104 12.16 0.83 14.86
C ASN A 104 11.20 1.62 13.94
N LEU A 105 11.54 1.77 12.67
CA LEU A 105 10.79 2.47 11.64
C LEU A 105 9.99 1.43 10.88
N TYR A 106 8.71 1.72 10.66
CA TYR A 106 7.83 0.91 9.85
C TYR A 106 7.80 1.45 8.41
N TRP A 107 7.53 0.56 7.47
CA TRP A 107 7.38 0.94 6.07
C TRP A 107 6.08 1.70 5.85
N THR A 108 6.14 2.85 5.16
CA THR A 108 4.94 3.64 4.84
C THR A 108 3.92 2.83 4.04
N ILE A 109 4.38 1.98 3.12
CA ILE A 109 3.48 1.11 2.33
C ILE A 109 2.73 0.10 3.20
N GLN A 110 3.36 -0.47 4.24
CA GLN A 110 2.68 -1.37 5.18
C GLN A 110 1.62 -0.65 6.00
N GLN A 111 1.91 0.57 6.46
CA GLN A 111 0.93 1.37 7.19
C GLN A 111 -0.28 1.72 6.31
N LEU A 112 -0.07 1.87 5.00
CA LEU A 112 -1.15 2.12 4.06
C LEU A 112 -2.02 0.88 3.82
N ASN A 113 -1.41 -0.31 3.71
CA ASN A 113 -2.15 -1.59 3.65
C ASN A 113 -2.98 -1.81 4.92
N SER A 114 -2.40 -1.58 6.10
CA SER A 114 -3.12 -1.70 7.39
C SER A 114 -4.39 -0.84 7.40
N LEU A 115 -4.31 0.42 6.99
CA LEU A 115 -5.48 1.30 6.95
C LEU A 115 -6.52 0.88 5.89
N ALA A 116 -6.07 0.32 4.78
CA ALA A 116 -6.96 -0.22 3.75
C ALA A 116 -7.71 -1.46 4.28
N SER A 117 -7.01 -2.37 4.96
CA SER A 117 -7.59 -3.55 5.60
C SER A 117 -8.56 -3.17 6.72
N ASP A 118 -8.18 -2.23 7.59
CA ASP A 118 -9.04 -1.72 8.68
C ASP A 118 -10.35 -1.15 8.11
N LYS A 119 -10.28 -0.39 7.01
CA LYS A 119 -11.46 0.13 6.32
C LYS A 119 -12.35 -0.98 5.78
N TRP A 120 -11.77 -2.01 5.15
CA TRP A 120 -12.50 -3.15 4.61
C TRP A 120 -13.25 -3.92 5.71
N ILE A 121 -12.54 -4.25 6.79
CA ILE A 121 -13.09 -4.95 7.96
C ILE A 121 -14.27 -4.16 8.54
N LEU A 122 -14.07 -2.86 8.77
CA LEU A 122 -15.11 -1.98 9.34
C LEU A 122 -16.35 -1.89 8.43
N LEU A 123 -16.15 -1.79 7.11
CA LEU A 123 -17.25 -1.64 6.17
C LEU A 123 -18.11 -2.88 6.01
N ASN A 124 -17.47 -4.04 6.02
CA ASN A 124 -18.12 -5.30 5.68
C ASN A 124 -18.48 -6.10 6.93
N ASN A 125 -18.23 -5.55 8.13
CA ASN A 125 -18.44 -6.21 9.41
C ASN A 125 -17.77 -7.60 9.45
N MET A 126 -16.57 -7.68 8.86
CA MET A 126 -15.83 -8.93 8.70
C MET A 126 -14.99 -9.23 9.92
N ASN A 127 -14.67 -10.51 10.13
CA ASN A 127 -13.67 -10.88 11.11
C ASN A 127 -12.27 -10.50 10.63
N VAL A 128 -11.36 -10.32 11.58
CA VAL A 128 -9.94 -9.99 11.36
C VAL A 128 -9.21 -11.09 10.55
N GLU A 129 -9.82 -12.24 10.31
CA GLU A 129 -9.25 -13.30 9.47
C GLU A 129 -9.40 -13.02 7.97
N ASP A 130 -10.31 -12.13 7.55
CA ASP A 130 -10.49 -11.73 6.15
C ASP A 130 -9.85 -10.35 5.86
N GLN A 131 -8.59 -10.24 6.25
CA GLN A 131 -7.80 -9.01 6.13
C GLN A 131 -7.47 -8.62 4.68
N ASP A 132 -7.65 -9.53 3.72
CA ASP A 132 -7.18 -9.34 2.35
C ASP A 132 -8.27 -8.88 1.38
N GLY A 133 -9.55 -8.90 1.77
CA GLY A 133 -10.66 -8.54 0.88
C GLY A 133 -10.59 -7.11 0.35
N PHE A 134 -9.85 -6.21 1.02
CA PHE A 134 -9.58 -4.88 0.50
C PHE A 134 -8.82 -4.91 -0.84
N ILE A 135 -7.97 -5.91 -1.09
CA ILE A 135 -7.21 -6.05 -2.34
C ILE A 135 -8.17 -6.32 -3.49
N ASP A 136 -9.11 -7.25 -3.28
CA ASP A 136 -10.10 -7.59 -4.29
C ASP A 136 -11.08 -6.43 -4.52
N GLU A 137 -11.44 -5.68 -3.46
CA GLU A 137 -12.18 -4.43 -3.63
C GLU A 137 -11.39 -3.37 -4.41
N LEU A 138 -10.09 -3.23 -4.15
CA LEU A 138 -9.21 -2.31 -4.88
C LEU A 138 -9.15 -2.65 -6.37
N ARG A 139 -9.02 -3.94 -6.71
CA ARG A 139 -9.05 -4.44 -8.09
C ARG A 139 -10.37 -4.10 -8.78
N ARG A 140 -11.50 -4.28 -8.08
CA ARG A 140 -12.84 -3.96 -8.60
C ARG A 140 -13.04 -2.46 -8.82
N LEU A 141 -12.58 -1.62 -7.88
CA LEU A 141 -12.76 -0.16 -7.96
C LEU A 141 -11.79 0.51 -8.95
N TYR A 142 -10.62 -0.07 -9.17
CA TYR A 142 -9.58 0.47 -10.04
C TYR A 142 -9.07 -0.61 -11.01
N PRO A 143 -9.79 -0.87 -12.12
CA PRO A 143 -9.41 -1.94 -13.07
C PRO A 143 -7.99 -1.80 -13.64
N GLN A 144 -7.47 -0.58 -13.76
CA GLN A 144 -6.09 -0.32 -14.16
C GLN A 144 -5.05 -0.86 -13.17
N VAL A 145 -5.42 -0.98 -11.89
CA VAL A 145 -4.59 -1.59 -10.83
C VAL A 145 -4.71 -3.10 -10.85
N ASP A 146 -5.86 -3.65 -11.24
CA ASP A 146 -6.04 -5.09 -11.38
C ASP A 146 -5.02 -5.70 -12.34
N ALA A 147 -4.85 -5.12 -13.54
CA ALA A 147 -3.84 -5.57 -14.50
C ALA A 147 -2.41 -5.59 -13.92
N ILE A 148 -2.08 -4.62 -13.06
CA ILE A 148 -0.77 -4.53 -12.40
C ILE A 148 -0.60 -5.64 -11.36
N LEU A 149 -1.63 -5.90 -10.55
CA LEU A 149 -1.58 -6.88 -9.47
C LEU A 149 -1.85 -8.33 -9.95
N ALA A 150 -2.56 -8.51 -11.06
CA ALA A 150 -2.83 -9.80 -11.68
C ALA A 150 -1.56 -10.42 -12.29
N GLY A 151 -0.64 -9.59 -12.80
CA GLY A 151 0.69 -10.02 -13.28
C GLY A 151 1.61 -10.59 -12.19
N THR A 152 1.15 -10.67 -10.95
CA THR A 152 1.88 -11.19 -9.78
C THR A 152 1.18 -12.38 -9.13
N ALA A 153 0.50 -13.21 -9.93
CA ALA A 153 0.02 -14.52 -9.50
C ALA A 153 1.13 -15.22 -8.69
N VAL A 154 0.83 -15.42 -7.41
CA VAL A 154 1.62 -16.22 -6.47
C VAL A 154 1.97 -17.52 -7.19
N GLY A 155 3.26 -17.85 -7.27
CA GLY A 155 3.74 -18.96 -8.08
C GLY A 155 2.92 -20.24 -7.89
N SER A 156 2.12 -20.58 -8.89
CA SER A 156 1.93 -21.96 -9.30
C SER A 156 3.00 -22.29 -10.32
N LEU A 157 4.27 -22.28 -9.88
CA LEU A 157 5.23 -23.25 -10.41
C LEU A 157 4.81 -24.59 -9.81
N SER A 158 3.74 -25.16 -10.37
CA SER A 158 3.61 -26.60 -10.43
C SER A 158 4.93 -27.07 -11.03
N LEU A 159 5.76 -27.72 -10.23
CA LEU A 159 6.74 -28.68 -10.72
C LEU A 159 5.96 -29.70 -11.55
N ALA A 160 5.74 -29.39 -12.82
CA ALA A 160 5.65 -30.39 -13.85
C ALA A 160 7.10 -30.72 -14.22
N LEU A 161 7.44 -32.01 -14.14
CA LEU A 161 8.73 -32.67 -14.41
C LEU A 161 9.67 -32.81 -13.19
N ALA A 162 9.45 -33.89 -12.43
CA ALA A 162 10.32 -35.06 -12.46
C ALA A 162 9.54 -36.31 -12.03
#